data_AF-A0A835ADZ7-F1
#
_entry.id   AF-A0A835ADZ7-F1
#
_cell.length_a   1.000
_cell.length_b   1.000
_cell.length_c   1.000
_cell.angle_alpha   90.00
_cell.angle_beta   90.00
_cell.angle_gamma   90.00
#
_symmetry.space_group_name_H-M   'P 1'
#
loop_
_entity.id
_entity.type
_entity.pdbx_description
1 polymer ?
#
loop_
_entity_poly.entity_id
_entity_poly.type
_entity_poly.pdbx_seq_one_letter_code
_entity_poly.pdbx_strand_id
1 'polypeptide(L)' 'MVASWAIWTHRNEIIFDGFPLSLRRWKQIFKDEFSLILHRVKSSQKMELEDWLCNFD' A
#
# COMPACT_ATOMS: atom_id res chain seq x y z
N MET A 1 4.51 -3.63 8.80
CA MET A 1 5.60 -2.88 8.14
C MET A 1 5.15 -2.14 6.88
N VAL A 2 4.35 -2.73 5.98
CA VAL A 2 3.88 -2.09 4.72
C VAL A 2 3.19 -0.74 4.92
N ALA A 3 2.28 -0.63 5.91
CA ALA A 3 1.61 0.64 6.22
C ALA A 3 2.61 1.74 6.61
N SER A 4 3.56 1.42 7.50
CA SER A 4 4.63 2.34 7.91
C SER A 4 5.55 2.72 6.74
N TRP A 5 5.85 1.78 5.85
CA TRP A 5 6.60 2.02 4.61
C TRP A 5 5.86 2.97 3.67
N ALA A 6 4.56 2.77 3.47
CA ALA A 6 3.74 3.67 2.68
C ALA A 6 3.67 5.09 3.29
N ILE A 7 3.62 5.21 4.63
CA ILE A 7 3.69 6.52 5.32
C ILE A 7 5.02 7.20 5.02
N TRP A 8 6.12 6.47 5.18
CA TRP A 8 7.47 6.98 4.95
C TRP A 8 7.66 7.43 3.49
N THR A 9 7.16 6.64 2.54
CA THR A 9 7.22 6.95 1.10
C THR A 9 6.39 8.21 0.78
N HIS A 10 5.13 8.28 1.21
CA HIS A 10 4.28 9.46 0.98
C HIS A 10 4.86 10.73 1.62
N ARG A 11 5.46 10.61 2.82
CA ARG A 11 6.17 11.71 3.47
C ARG A 11 7.35 12.21 2.60
N ASN A 12 8.09 11.30 1.99
CA ASN A 12 9.21 11.67 1.12
C ASN A 12 8.73 12.35 -0.16
N GLU A 13 7.65 11.89 -0.78
CA GLU A 13 7.02 12.58 -1.93
C GLU A 13 6.61 14.02 -1.57
N ILE A 14 6.14 14.26 -0.34
CA ILE A 14 5.82 15.62 0.13
C ILE A 14 7.09 16.48 0.24
N ILE A 15 8.16 15.96 0.85
CA ILE A 15 9.37 16.73 1.14
C ILE A 15 10.20 17.01 -0.12
N PHE A 16 10.36 16.00 -0.97
CA PHE A 16 11.31 16.04 -2.08
C PHE A 16 10.65 16.36 -3.42
N ASP A 17 9.40 15.94 -3.63
CA ASP A 17 8.70 16.09 -4.91
C ASP A 17 7.54 17.10 -4.84
N GLY A 18 7.28 17.68 -3.66
CA GLY A 18 6.26 18.71 -3.46
C GLY A 18 4.82 18.19 -3.55
N PHE A 19 4.58 16.89 -3.41
CA PHE A 19 3.22 16.36 -3.40
C PHE A 19 2.42 16.89 -2.20
N PRO A 20 1.09 17.11 -2.34
CA PRO A 20 0.25 17.46 -1.21
C PRO A 20 0.05 16.27 -0.27
N LEU A 21 -0.19 16.56 1.01
CA LEU A 21 -0.67 15.56 1.94
C LEU A 21 -1.98 14.96 1.42
N SER A 22 -2.01 13.64 1.22
CA SER A 22 -3.15 12.95 0.63
C SER A 22 -3.26 11.54 1.16
N LEU A 23 -4.32 11.28 1.92
CA LEU A 23 -4.61 9.93 2.41
C LEU A 23 -4.86 8.96 1.25
N ARG A 24 -5.48 9.44 0.16
CA ARG A 24 -5.69 8.64 -1.05
C ARG A 24 -4.38 8.19 -1.67
N ARG A 25 -3.39 9.09 -1.77
CA ARG A 25 -2.06 8.75 -2.30
C ARG A 25 -1.37 7.72 -1.41
N TRP A 26 -1.41 7.91 -0.09
CA TRP A 26 -0.89 6.93 0.86
C TRP A 26 -1.54 5.54 0.70
N LYS A 27 -2.88 5.47 0.60
CA LYS A 27 -3.60 4.21 0.39
C LYS A 27 -3.21 3.54 -0.93
N GLN A 28 -2.98 4.32 -1.99
CA GLN A 28 -2.50 3.79 -3.27
C GLN A 28 -1.11 3.16 -3.12
N ILE A 29 -0.15 3.87 -2.51
CA ILE A 29 1.19 3.34 -2.24
C ILE A 29 1.09 2.05 -1.41
N PHE A 30 0.23 2.04 -0.38
CA PHE A 30 0.01 0.83 0.41
C PHE A 30 -0.53 -0.33 -0.44
N LYS A 31 -1.52 -0.09 -1.31
CA LYS A 31 -2.08 -1.12 -2.20
C LYS A 31 -1.01 -1.69 -3.13
N ASP A 32 -0.22 -0.81 -3.75
CA ASP A 32 0.85 -1.19 -4.67
C ASP A 32 1.89 -2.09 -3.95
N GLU A 33 2.34 -1.68 -2.78
CA GLU A 33 3.31 -2.43 -1.97
C GLU A 33 2.72 -3.74 -1.41
N PHE A 34 1.46 -3.75 -1.01
CA PHE A 34 0.78 -4.95 -0.53
C PHE A 34 0.56 -5.96 -1.65
N SER A 35 0.30 -5.50 -2.88
CA SER A 35 0.16 -6.37 -4.05
C SER A 35 1.43 -7.19 -4.31
N LEU A 36 2.61 -6.61 -4.09
CA LEU A 36 3.89 -7.30 -4.18
C LEU A 36 4.02 -8.43 -3.14
N ILE A 37 3.42 -8.27 -1.97
CA ILE A 37 3.39 -9.30 -0.93
C ILE A 37 2.44 -10.43 -1.31
N LEU A 38 1.32 -10.14 -1.98
CA LEU A 38 0.38 -11.16 -2.46
C LEU A 38 1.03 -12.16 -3.44
N HIS A 39 2.12 -11.78 -4.10
CA HIS A 39 2.90 -12.73 -4.92
C HIS A 39 3.71 -13.74 -4.09
N ARG A 40 3.90 -13.50 -2.79
CA ARG A 40 4.75 -14.30 -1.89
C ARG A 40 3.95 -15.06 -0.82
N VAL A 41 2.65 -14.79 -0.67
CA VAL A 41 1.80 -15.48 0.30
C VAL A 41 1.42 -16.89 -0.19
N LYS A 42 1.10 -17.78 0.75
CA LYS A 42 0.60 -19.12 0.43
C LYS A 42 -0.73 -19.02 -0.33
N SER A 43 -0.94 -19.92 -1.28
CA SER A 43 -2.16 -19.97 -2.11
C SER A 43 -3.44 -20.03 -1.27
N SER A 44 -3.39 -20.69 -0.11
CA SER A 44 -4.52 -20.81 0.82
C SER A 44 -4.94 -19.49 1.46
N GLN A 45 -4.04 -18.51 1.56
CA GLN A 45 -4.31 -17.18 2.14
C GLN A 45 -4.45 -16.09 1.07
N LYS A 46 -3.97 -16.37 -0.14
CA LYS A 46 -3.93 -15.40 -1.24
C LYS A 46 -5.30 -14.85 -1.60
N MET A 47 -6.29 -15.74 -1.78
CA MET A 47 -7.64 -15.34 -2.20
C MET A 47 -8.32 -14.42 -1.17
N GLU A 48 -8.22 -14.73 0.12
CA GLU A 48 -8.81 -13.90 1.19
C GLU A 48 -8.13 -12.53 1.28
N LEU A 49 -6.81 -12.48 1.14
CA LEU A 49 -6.06 -11.23 1.18
C LEU A 49 -6.27 -10.37 -0.08
N GLU A 50 -6.44 -10.99 -1.25
CA GLU A 50 -6.82 -10.30 -2.50
C GLU A 50 -8.20 -9.67 -2.39
N ASP A 51 -9.18 -10.42 -1.88
CA ASP A 51 -10.53 -9.91 -1.65
C ASP A 51 -10.53 -8.73 -0.66
N TRP A 52 -9.80 -8.87 0.45
CA TRP A 52 -9.63 -7.78 1.41
C TRP A 52 -8.99 -6.54 0.77
N LEU A 53 -7.95 -6.72 -0.06
CA LEU A 53 -7.26 -5.61 -0.71
C LEU A 53 -8.16 -4.90 -1.74
N CYS A 54 -8.97 -5.65 -2.49
CA CYS A 54 -9.95 -5.11 -3.44
C CYS A 54 -11.00 -4.24 -2.74
N ASN A 55 -11.40 -4.60 -1.51
CA ASN A 55 -12.38 -3.87 -0.71
C ASN A 55 -11.74 -2.80 0.20
N PHE A 56 -10.42 -2.64 0.21
CA PHE A 56 -9.74 -1.63 1.02
C PHE A 56 -9.95 -0.24 0.41
N ASP A 57 -10.75 0.62 1.06
CA ASP A 57 -11.08 1.98 0.58
C ASP A 57 -10.42 3.07 1.42
#